data_AF-A0AAN8FSL5-F1
#
_entry.id   AF-A0AAN8FSL5-F1
#
_cell.length_a   1.000
_cell.length_b   1.000
_cell.length_c   1.000
_cell.angle_alpha   90.00
_cell.angle_beta   90.00
_cell.angle_gamma   90.00
#
_symmetry.space_group_name_H-M   'P 1'
#
loop_
_entity.id
_entity.type
_entity.pdbx_description
1 polymer ?
#
loop_
_entity_poly.entity_id
_entity_poly.type
_entity_poly.pdbx_seq_one_letter_code
_entity_poly.pdbx_strand_id
1 'polypeptide(L)'
;MSMWITSNRISTAMAKLSAVDRTPELSIEIFEHAKIIQQLAVENYFLRKYGDQEITVEDQQKLAAVYQSIQFALAQCYMYFSDMLTFGIGAGMIYYGRVDSKNVIVAANSANFAGWAVVFASTAIGDFVRSHFAAQTLYALIDRFKETDSGITPEINGSFKFEKINFSYPSRPDAKVPFNFAVDKSFHNSLFGKWERTLLLWPLA
;
A
#
# COMPACT_ATOMS: atom_id res chain seq x y z
N MET A 1 12.75 -10.96 24.63
CA MET A 1 12.69 -9.50 24.85
C MET A 1 13.46 -8.71 23.78
N SER A 2 14.71 -9.06 23.45
CA SER A 2 15.52 -8.34 22.44
C SER A 2 14.95 -8.37 21.01
N MET A 3 14.47 -9.54 20.54
CA MET A 3 13.87 -9.68 19.19
C MET A 3 12.58 -8.89 19.00
N TRP A 4 11.80 -8.68 20.06
CA TRP A 4 10.59 -7.86 19.99
C TRP A 4 10.93 -6.37 19.83
N ILE A 5 12.00 -5.92 20.49
CA ILE A 5 12.49 -4.54 20.38
C ILE A 5 13.05 -4.29 18.98
N THR A 6 13.86 -5.20 18.42
CA THR A 6 14.39 -5.05 17.05
C THR A 6 13.26 -5.13 16.01
N SER A 7 12.29 -6.02 16.20
CA SER A 7 11.11 -6.14 15.32
C SER A 7 10.29 -4.86 15.31
N ASN A 8 10.01 -4.27 16.47
CA ASN A 8 9.27 -3.00 16.56
C ASN A 8 10.07 -1.85 15.91
N ARG A 9 11.39 -1.82 16.11
CA ARG A 9 12.26 -0.80 15.49
C ARG A 9 12.30 -0.93 13.96
N ILE A 10 12.43 -2.14 13.43
CA ILE A 10 12.41 -2.38 11.99
C ILE A 10 11.04 -2.07 11.40
N SER A 11 9.95 -2.43 12.07
CA SER A 11 8.60 -2.08 11.64
C SER A 11 8.40 -0.56 11.57
N THR A 12 8.84 0.18 12.60
CA THR A 12 8.76 1.66 12.59
C THR A 12 9.65 2.30 11.52
N ALA A 13 10.84 1.74 11.29
CA ALA A 13 11.74 2.21 10.23
C ALA A 13 11.15 1.96 8.83
N MET A 14 10.56 0.78 8.61
CA MET A 14 9.89 0.40 7.36
C MET A 14 8.65 1.28 7.10
N ALA A 15 7.87 1.56 8.15
CA ALA A 15 6.72 2.46 8.06
C ALA A 15 7.14 3.90 7.72
N LYS A 16 8.22 4.38 8.34
CA LYS A 16 8.77 5.72 8.05
C LYS A 16 9.32 5.81 6.62
N LEU A 17 10.02 4.77 6.15
CA LEU A 17 10.50 4.68 4.78
C LEU A 17 9.33 4.75 3.79
N SER A 18 8.28 3.94 3.99
CA SER A 18 7.10 3.94 3.12
C SER A 18 6.34 5.27 3.14
N ALA A 19 6.36 6.03 4.25
CA ALA A 19 5.69 7.34 4.33
C ALA A 19 6.47 8.45 3.61
N VAL A 20 7.78 8.31 3.48
CA VAL A 20 8.66 9.28 2.82
C VAL A 20 8.80 8.98 1.32
N ASP A 21 8.68 7.70 0.93
CA ASP A 21 8.87 7.25 -0.44
C ASP A 21 7.74 7.71 -1.38
N ARG A 22 7.98 8.81 -2.12
CA ARG A 22 7.12 9.33 -3.20
C ARG A 22 7.63 8.99 -4.60
N THR A 23 8.68 8.18 -4.69
CA THR A 23 9.25 7.70 -5.94
C THR A 23 8.22 7.11 -6.90
N PRO A 24 7.26 6.25 -6.47
CA PRO A 24 6.28 5.70 -7.40
C PRO A 24 5.30 6.75 -7.92
N GLU A 25 4.86 7.68 -7.10
CA GLU A 25 3.95 8.76 -7.49
C GLU A 25 4.60 9.68 -8.54
N LEU A 26 5.86 10.06 -8.30
CA LEU A 26 6.63 10.89 -9.23
C LEU A 26 6.93 10.17 -10.53
N SER A 27 7.20 8.86 -10.47
CA SER A 27 7.36 8.04 -11.67
C SER A 27 6.10 8.08 -12.53
N ILE A 28 4.93 7.88 -11.91
CA ILE A 28 3.64 7.92 -12.60
C ILE A 28 3.40 9.31 -13.20
N GLU A 29 3.63 10.40 -12.46
CA GLU A 29 3.49 11.78 -12.95
C GLU A 29 4.35 12.02 -14.21
N ILE A 30 5.60 11.54 -14.19
CA ILE A 30 6.52 11.66 -15.33
C ILE A 30 6.03 10.84 -16.53
N PHE A 31 5.56 9.61 -16.31
CA PHE A 31 5.07 8.75 -17.39
C PHE A 31 3.77 9.28 -18.01
N GLU A 32 2.84 9.77 -17.19
CA GLU A 32 1.57 10.35 -17.66
C GLU A 32 1.78 11.61 -18.50
N HIS A 33 2.81 12.40 -18.19
CA HIS A 33 3.07 13.69 -18.84
C HIS A 33 4.34 13.73 -19.70
N ALA A 34 4.90 12.57 -20.07
CA ALA A 34 6.18 12.47 -20.80
C ALA A 34 6.24 13.37 -22.05
N LYS A 35 5.18 13.38 -22.86
CA LYS A 35 5.11 14.21 -24.08
C LYS A 35 5.10 15.71 -23.78
N ILE A 36 4.43 16.13 -22.71
CA ILE A 36 4.35 17.54 -22.29
C ILE A 36 5.72 17.99 -21.79
N ILE A 37 6.39 17.15 -20.99
CA ILE A 37 7.73 17.41 -20.45
C ILE A 37 8.75 17.59 -21.59
N GLN A 38 8.68 16.74 -22.61
CA GLN A 38 9.50 16.85 -23.83
C GLN A 38 9.22 18.14 -24.61
N GLN A 39 7.95 18.49 -24.80
CA GLN A 39 7.55 19.72 -25.50
C GLN A 39 7.99 20.99 -24.76
N LEU A 40 8.01 20.94 -23.43
CA LEU A 40 8.48 22.04 -22.58
C LEU A 40 10.01 22.05 -22.41
N ALA A 41 10.72 21.01 -22.88
CA ALA A 41 12.17 20.83 -22.71
C ALA A 41 12.65 20.90 -21.24
N VAL A 42 11.84 20.44 -20.29
CA VAL A 42 12.12 20.51 -18.83
C VAL A 42 12.49 19.16 -18.19
N GLU A 43 12.97 18.21 -18.99
CA GLU A 43 13.33 16.85 -18.54
C GLU A 43 14.33 16.85 -17.37
N ASN A 44 15.35 17.70 -17.43
CA ASN A 44 16.39 17.81 -16.40
C ASN A 44 15.83 18.16 -15.01
N TYR A 45 14.75 18.95 -14.95
CA TYR A 45 14.11 19.29 -13.69
C TYR A 45 13.46 18.06 -13.03
N PHE A 46 12.74 17.26 -13.81
CA PHE A 46 12.09 16.04 -13.31
C PHE A 46 13.11 14.96 -12.96
N LEU A 47 14.17 14.80 -13.77
CA LEU A 47 15.27 13.88 -13.44
C LEU A 47 15.95 14.23 -12.13
N ARG A 48 16.20 15.52 -11.88
CA ARG A 48 16.79 15.98 -10.62
C ARG A 48 15.82 15.79 -9.44
N LYS A 49 14.56 16.18 -9.60
CA LYS A 49 13.50 15.98 -8.59
C LYS A 49 13.37 14.50 -8.20
N TYR A 50 13.48 13.59 -9.17
CA TYR A 50 13.47 12.14 -8.94
C TYR A 50 14.73 11.67 -8.20
N GLY A 51 15.92 12.09 -8.66
CA GLY A 51 17.19 11.74 -8.01
C GLY A 51 17.29 12.22 -6.56
N ASP A 52 16.79 13.42 -6.25
CA ASP A 52 16.77 13.95 -4.88
C ASP A 52 15.88 13.10 -3.93
N GLN A 53 14.79 12.54 -4.45
CA GLN A 53 13.92 11.62 -3.69
C GLN A 53 14.57 10.26 -3.50
N GLU A 54 15.25 9.75 -4.53
CA GLU A 54 15.99 8.49 -4.49
C GLU A 54 17.10 8.51 -3.43
N ILE A 55 17.88 9.60 -3.35
CA ILE A 55 18.93 9.78 -2.33
C ILE A 55 18.33 9.78 -0.92
N THR A 56 17.19 10.47 -0.73
CA THR A 56 16.49 10.53 0.56
C THR A 56 16.02 9.14 1.00
N VAL A 57 15.53 8.33 0.07
CA VAL A 57 15.12 6.94 0.29
C VAL A 57 16.32 6.05 0.60
N GLU A 58 17.41 6.18 -0.15
CA GLU A 58 18.64 5.40 0.01
C GLU A 58 19.25 5.57 1.40
N ASP A 59 19.31 6.82 1.91
CA ASP A 59 19.87 7.10 3.23
C ASP A 59 19.04 6.48 4.36
N GLN A 60 17.70 6.46 4.23
CA GLN A 60 16.85 5.76 5.20
C GLN A 60 16.99 4.23 5.09
N GLN A 61 17.16 3.70 3.88
CA GLN A 61 17.36 2.26 3.65
C GLN A 61 18.69 1.76 4.21
N LYS A 62 19.79 2.52 4.10
CA LYS A 62 21.10 2.15 4.64
C LYS A 62 21.04 1.80 6.12
N LEU A 63 20.43 2.68 6.93
CA LEU A 63 20.29 2.46 8.36
C LEU A 63 19.40 1.25 8.67
N ALA A 64 18.27 1.11 7.97
CA ALA A 64 17.38 -0.04 8.12
C ALA A 64 18.11 -1.37 7.77
N ALA A 65 18.92 -1.38 6.72
CA ALA A 65 19.69 -2.53 6.28
C ALA A 65 20.75 -2.96 7.33
N VAL A 66 21.42 -2.01 7.98
CA VAL A 66 22.35 -2.31 9.09
C VAL A 66 21.61 -2.96 10.27
N TYR A 67 20.44 -2.45 10.65
CA TYR A 67 19.65 -3.07 11.71
C TYR A 67 19.17 -4.48 11.34
N GLN A 68 18.74 -4.69 10.09
CA GLN A 68 18.31 -6.00 9.60
C GLN A 68 19.46 -7.01 9.58
N SER A 69 20.65 -6.60 9.16
CA SER A 69 21.81 -7.51 9.11
C SER A 69 22.28 -7.93 10.50
N ILE A 70 22.30 -7.02 11.48
CA ILE A 70 22.61 -7.34 12.88
C ILE A 70 21.57 -8.33 13.44
N GLN A 71 20.28 -8.11 13.19
CA GLN A 71 19.25 -9.04 13.63
C GLN A 71 19.43 -10.42 12.99
N PHE A 72 19.70 -10.47 11.69
CA PHE A 72 19.92 -11.73 10.98
C PHE A 72 21.12 -12.49 11.53
N ALA A 73 22.24 -11.81 11.75
CA ALA A 73 23.43 -12.42 12.34
C ALA A 73 23.15 -13.01 13.74
N LEU A 74 22.47 -12.26 14.61
CA LEU A 74 22.11 -12.73 15.95
C LEU A 74 21.18 -13.94 15.92
N ALA A 75 20.22 -13.97 15.00
CA ALA A 75 19.31 -15.10 14.82
C ALA A 75 20.06 -16.36 14.36
N GLN A 76 20.97 -16.22 13.40
CA GLN A 76 21.79 -17.33 12.91
C GLN A 76 22.74 -17.86 14.00
N CYS A 77 23.41 -16.98 14.75
CA CYS A 77 24.25 -17.38 15.87
C CYS A 77 23.48 -18.18 16.92
N TYR A 78 22.27 -17.74 17.28
CA TYR A 78 21.42 -18.45 18.23
C TYR A 78 21.07 -19.87 17.75
N MET A 79 20.74 -20.02 16.47
CA MET A 79 20.39 -21.32 15.88
C MET A 79 21.56 -22.30 15.96
N TYR A 80 22.76 -21.90 15.53
CA TYR A 80 23.95 -22.74 15.61
C TYR A 80 24.35 -23.07 17.05
N PHE A 81 24.17 -22.13 17.99
CA PHE A 81 24.42 -22.38 19.41
C PHE A 81 23.45 -23.40 20.00
N SER A 82 22.18 -23.34 19.61
CA SER A 82 21.15 -24.33 20.00
C SER A 82 21.48 -25.72 19.45
N ASP A 83 21.89 -25.81 18.19
CA ASP A 83 22.31 -27.09 17.58
C ASP A 83 23.56 -27.64 18.25
N MET A 84 24.56 -26.80 18.53
CA MET A 84 25.76 -27.19 19.27
C MET A 84 25.40 -27.77 20.64
N LEU A 85 24.50 -27.13 21.40
CA LEU A 85 24.06 -27.64 22.71
C LEU A 85 23.31 -28.98 22.57
N THR A 86 22.42 -29.10 21.58
CA THR A 86 21.63 -30.31 21.34
C THR A 86 22.53 -31.50 21.03
N PHE A 87 23.49 -31.32 20.12
CA PHE A 87 24.45 -32.38 19.78
C PHE A 87 25.49 -32.60 20.88
N GLY A 88 25.90 -31.56 21.62
CA GLY A 88 26.83 -31.68 22.75
C GLY A 88 26.25 -32.52 23.89
N ILE A 89 25.00 -32.26 24.26
CA ILE A 89 24.27 -33.08 25.24
C ILE A 89 24.01 -34.49 24.68
N GLY A 90 23.62 -34.58 23.40
CA GLY A 90 23.40 -35.85 22.70
C GLY A 90 24.65 -36.74 22.69
N ALA A 91 25.82 -36.17 22.41
CA ALA A 91 27.10 -36.87 22.46
C ALA A 91 27.42 -37.37 23.88
N GLY A 92 27.14 -36.58 24.91
CA GLY A 92 27.25 -37.00 26.30
C GLY A 92 26.37 -38.21 26.63
N MET A 93 25.11 -38.24 26.16
CA MET A 93 24.21 -39.38 26.37
C MET A 93 24.68 -40.67 25.67
N ILE A 94 25.27 -40.52 24.48
CA ILE A 94 25.88 -41.64 23.74
C ILE A 94 27.08 -42.18 24.50
N TYR A 95 27.94 -41.32 25.05
CA TYR A 95 29.12 -41.73 25.83
C TYR A 95 28.75 -42.57 27.06
N TYR A 96 27.67 -42.23 27.76
CA TYR A 96 27.16 -43.01 28.90
C TYR A 96 26.34 -44.24 28.50
N GLY A 97 26.23 -44.56 27.20
CA GLY A 97 25.53 -45.74 26.70
C GLY A 97 24.01 -45.71 26.90
N ARG A 98 23.41 -44.53 27.12
CA ARG A 98 21.97 -44.40 27.40
C ARG A 98 21.11 -44.39 26.13
N VAL A 99 21.67 -43.93 25.00
CA VAL A 99 20.95 -43.75 23.74
C VAL A 99 21.86 -44.11 22.56
N ASP A 100 21.29 -44.75 21.54
CA ASP A 100 21.99 -45.06 20.28
C ASP A 100 22.18 -43.81 19.41
N SER A 101 23.35 -43.71 18.77
CA SER A 101 23.74 -42.56 17.94
C SER A 101 22.75 -42.27 16.81
N LYS A 102 22.15 -43.30 16.20
CA LYS A 102 21.17 -43.13 15.12
C LYS A 102 19.93 -42.37 15.61
N ASN A 103 19.42 -42.74 16.77
CA ASN A 103 18.19 -42.17 17.31
C ASN A 103 18.36 -40.70 17.67
N VAL A 104 19.53 -40.31 18.20
CA VAL A 104 19.84 -38.91 18.53
C VAL A 104 19.87 -38.04 17.27
N ILE A 105 20.56 -38.48 16.21
CA ILE A 105 20.68 -37.71 14.96
C ILE A 105 19.32 -37.57 14.27
N VAL A 106 18.54 -38.66 14.21
CA VAL A 106 17.21 -38.64 13.59
C VAL A 106 16.26 -37.72 14.37
N ALA A 107 16.27 -37.78 15.71
CA ALA A 107 15.44 -36.91 16.55
C ALA A 107 15.82 -35.42 16.39
N ALA A 108 17.11 -35.09 16.42
CA ALA A 108 17.57 -33.71 16.28
C ALA A 108 17.25 -33.12 14.90
N ASN A 109 17.50 -33.86 13.82
CA ASN A 109 17.23 -33.37 12.47
C ASN A 109 15.73 -33.29 12.17
N SER A 110 14.93 -34.26 12.62
CA SER A 110 13.47 -34.21 12.42
C SER A 110 12.83 -33.03 13.14
N ALA A 111 13.26 -32.72 14.37
CA ALA A 111 12.81 -31.52 15.09
C ALA A 111 13.20 -30.22 14.36
N ASN A 112 14.43 -30.14 13.87
CA ASN A 112 14.89 -28.98 13.08
C ASN A 112 14.08 -28.78 11.80
N PHE A 113 13.85 -29.84 11.02
CA PHE A 113 13.03 -29.76 9.81
C PHE A 113 11.57 -29.38 10.10
N ALA A 114 10.98 -29.89 11.18
CA ALA A 114 9.64 -29.50 11.59
C ALA A 114 9.56 -28.00 11.92
N GLY A 115 10.57 -27.45 12.62
CA GLY A 115 10.67 -26.03 12.89
C GLY A 115 10.75 -25.19 11.61
N TRP A 116 11.64 -25.56 10.68
CA TRP A 116 11.76 -24.88 9.39
C TRP A 116 10.48 -24.93 8.55
N ALA A 117 9.76 -26.05 8.55
CA ALA A 117 8.49 -26.18 7.85
C ALA A 117 7.46 -25.15 8.33
N VAL A 118 7.37 -24.91 9.64
CA VAL A 118 6.49 -23.88 10.21
C VAL A 118 6.92 -22.48 9.80
N VAL A 119 8.23 -22.20 9.79
CA VAL A 119 8.76 -20.89 9.36
C VAL A 119 8.40 -20.60 7.91
N PHE A 120 8.56 -21.58 7.01
CA PHE A 120 8.18 -21.42 5.61
C PHE A 120 6.66 -21.32 5.42
N ALA A 121 5.85 -22.04 6.21
CA ALA A 121 4.40 -21.89 6.16
C ALA A 121 3.93 -20.52 6.66
N SER A 122 4.67 -19.89 7.58
CA SER A 122 4.30 -18.60 8.17
C SER A 122 4.23 -17.46 7.16
N THR A 123 4.99 -17.50 6.07
CA THR A 123 4.95 -16.44 5.03
C THR A 123 3.61 -16.45 4.31
N ALA A 124 3.09 -17.64 3.98
CA ALA A 124 1.80 -17.79 3.32
C ALA A 124 0.64 -17.26 4.19
N ILE A 125 0.71 -17.43 5.51
CA ILE A 125 -0.33 -16.95 6.44
C ILE A 125 -0.51 -15.43 6.32
N GLY A 126 0.58 -14.67 6.19
CA GLY A 126 0.51 -13.21 6.03
C GLY A 126 -0.21 -12.77 4.76
N ASP A 127 0.04 -13.46 3.65
CA ASP A 127 -0.61 -13.19 2.36
C ASP A 127 -2.09 -13.57 2.35
N PHE A 128 -2.45 -14.67 3.03
CA PHE A 128 -3.85 -15.04 3.24
C PHE A 128 -4.62 -13.97 4.01
N VAL A 129 -4.03 -13.40 5.06
CA VAL A 129 -4.66 -12.32 5.83
C VAL A 129 -4.82 -11.06 4.96
N ARG A 130 -3.77 -10.67 4.22
CA ARG A 130 -3.81 -9.49 3.35
C ARG A 130 -4.84 -9.63 2.22
N SER A 131 -4.90 -10.79 1.57
CA SER A 131 -5.87 -11.07 0.50
C SER A 131 -7.32 -11.09 1.01
N HIS A 132 -7.56 -11.56 2.23
CA HIS A 132 -8.88 -11.52 2.86
C HIS A 132 -9.39 -10.07 3.02
N PHE A 133 -8.56 -9.16 3.55
CA PHE A 133 -8.92 -7.74 3.67
C PHE A 133 -9.15 -7.06 2.31
N ALA A 134 -8.35 -7.40 1.30
CA ALA A 134 -8.54 -6.89 -0.06
C ALA A 134 -9.87 -7.38 -0.67
N ALA A 135 -10.20 -8.67 -0.51
CA ALA A 135 -11.46 -9.23 -0.96
C ALA A 135 -12.66 -8.58 -0.23
N GLN A 136 -12.57 -8.37 1.09
CA GLN A 136 -13.59 -7.67 1.86
C GLN A 136 -13.87 -6.27 1.30
N THR A 137 -12.81 -5.52 0.97
CA THR A 137 -12.91 -4.18 0.38
C THR A 137 -13.56 -4.23 -1.01
N LEU A 138 -13.20 -5.22 -1.83
CA LEU A 138 -13.80 -5.45 -3.14
C LEU A 138 -15.30 -5.77 -3.03
N TYR A 139 -15.68 -6.67 -2.14
CA TYR A 139 -17.08 -7.03 -1.91
C TYR A 139 -17.90 -5.83 -1.41
N ALA A 140 -17.36 -5.03 -0.49
CA ALA A 140 -18.01 -3.80 -0.04
C ALA A 140 -18.27 -2.81 -1.19
N LEU A 141 -17.35 -2.72 -2.16
CA LEU A 141 -17.54 -1.90 -3.36
C LEU A 141 -18.64 -2.46 -4.26
N ILE A 142 -18.64 -3.77 -4.51
CA ILE A 142 -19.65 -4.44 -5.35
C ILE A 142 -21.04 -4.26 -4.78
N ASP A 143 -21.20 -4.41 -3.46
CA ASP A 143 -22.51 -4.27 -2.82
C ASP A 143 -23.03 -2.83 -2.86
N ARG A 144 -22.13 -1.82 -2.79
CA ARG A 144 -22.52 -0.41 -2.96
C ARG A 144 -23.12 -0.11 -4.34
N PHE A 145 -22.70 -0.79 -5.40
CA PHE A 145 -23.22 -0.55 -6.76
C PHE A 145 -24.60 -1.19 -7.01
N LYS A 146 -25.03 -2.14 -6.20
CA LYS A 146 -26.32 -2.83 -6.38
C LYS A 146 -27.53 -2.01 -5.93
N GLU A 147 -27.35 -0.95 -5.14
CA GLU A 147 -28.45 -0.09 -4.66
C GLU A 147 -29.01 0.87 -5.72
N THR A 148 -28.52 0.82 -6.97
CA THR A 148 -29.21 1.54 -8.06
C THR A 148 -30.44 0.73 -8.44
N ASP A 149 -31.53 1.00 -7.70
CA ASP A 149 -32.87 0.52 -8.01
C ASP A 149 -33.13 0.73 -9.50
N SER A 150 -33.37 -0.37 -10.22
CA SER A 150 -33.68 -0.36 -11.65
C SER A 150 -34.99 0.39 -11.82
N GLY A 151 -34.88 1.70 -12.01
CA GLY A 151 -36.00 2.62 -12.08
C GLY A 151 -36.99 2.21 -13.16
N ILE A 152 -38.25 2.42 -12.84
CA ILE A 152 -39.39 2.33 -13.75
C ILE A 152 -39.03 3.12 -15.02
N THR A 153 -39.32 2.58 -16.21
CA THR A 153 -39.15 3.27 -17.49
C THR A 153 -40.47 3.97 -17.87
N PRO A 154 -40.73 5.23 -17.43
CA PRO A 154 -41.92 5.94 -17.86
C PRO A 154 -41.79 6.39 -19.31
N GLU A 155 -42.91 6.48 -20.04
CA GLU A 155 -42.94 7.16 -21.33
C GLU A 155 -42.68 8.66 -21.11
N ILE A 156 -41.51 9.13 -21.58
CA ILE A 156 -41.02 10.48 -21.32
C ILE A 156 -41.67 11.45 -22.32
N ASN A 157 -42.67 12.20 -21.87
CA ASN A 157 -43.07 13.43 -22.55
C ASN A 157 -42.05 14.52 -22.21
N GLY A 158 -41.13 14.83 -23.13
CA GLY A 158 -39.92 15.66 -22.94
C GLY A 158 -40.06 17.13 -22.49
N SER A 159 -40.94 17.44 -21.53
CA SER A 159 -40.97 18.70 -20.79
C SER A 159 -40.34 18.47 -19.41
N PHE A 160 -39.19 19.10 -19.14
CA PHE A 160 -38.54 19.03 -17.83
C PHE A 160 -38.31 20.44 -17.29
N LYS A 161 -38.66 20.65 -16.03
CA LYS A 161 -38.49 21.91 -15.31
C LYS A 161 -37.60 21.65 -14.10
N PHE A 162 -36.44 22.29 -14.03
CA PHE A 162 -35.58 22.25 -12.83
C PHE A 162 -36.00 23.40 -11.92
N GLU A 163 -36.60 23.08 -10.77
CA GLU A 163 -37.11 24.10 -9.85
C GLU A 163 -36.28 24.09 -8.55
N LYS A 164 -35.50 25.16 -8.34
CA LYS A 164 -34.69 25.42 -7.13
C LYS A 164 -33.73 24.28 -6.73
N ILE A 165 -32.84 23.90 -7.65
CA ILE A 165 -31.80 22.88 -7.35
C ILE A 165 -30.56 23.55 -6.75
N ASN A 166 -30.26 23.18 -5.50
CA ASN A 166 -29.00 23.52 -4.85
C ASN A 166 -28.04 22.34 -5.01
N PHE A 167 -27.05 22.49 -5.90
CA PHE A 167 -26.03 21.47 -6.13
C PHE A 167 -24.67 21.92 -5.59
N SER A 168 -23.93 20.99 -5.00
CA SER A 168 -22.54 21.20 -4.61
C SER A 168 -21.76 19.93 -4.90
N TYR A 169 -20.53 20.12 -5.40
CA TYR A 169 -19.64 18.99 -5.66
C TYR A 169 -19.14 18.41 -4.32
N PRO A 170 -19.17 17.08 -4.12
CA PRO A 170 -18.69 16.47 -2.88
C PRO A 170 -17.24 16.78 -2.52
N SER A 171 -16.40 17.08 -3.53
CA SER A 171 -15.01 17.51 -3.35
C SER A 171 -14.87 18.95 -2.87
N ARG A 172 -15.91 19.78 -3.00
CA ARG A 172 -15.96 21.19 -2.58
C ARG A 172 -17.36 21.54 -2.06
N PRO A 173 -17.74 21.03 -0.87
CA PRO A 173 -19.08 21.22 -0.31
C PRO A 173 -19.41 22.70 -0.04
N ASP A 174 -18.38 23.54 0.09
CA ASP A 174 -18.52 24.97 0.39
C ASP A 174 -18.90 25.80 -0.84
N ALA A 175 -18.62 25.30 -2.05
CA ALA A 175 -18.97 25.95 -3.30
C ALA A 175 -20.36 25.47 -3.76
N LYS A 176 -21.39 26.27 -3.46
CA LYS A 176 -22.75 26.04 -3.98
C LYS A 176 -22.87 26.59 -5.40
N VAL A 177 -23.22 25.73 -6.34
CA VAL A 177 -23.49 26.12 -7.73
C VAL A 177 -25.02 26.27 -7.87
N PRO A 178 -25.56 27.50 -8.01
CA PRO A 178 -26.98 27.68 -8.23
C PRO A 178 -27.35 27.21 -9.65
N PHE A 179 -28.26 26.24 -9.75
CA PHE A 179 -28.74 25.70 -11.03
C PHE A 179 -30.23 26.03 -11.17
N ASN A 180 -30.57 27.01 -12.01
CA ASN A 180 -31.97 27.40 -12.25
C ASN A 180 -32.21 27.49 -13.76
N PHE A 181 -32.96 26.52 -14.31
CA PHE A 181 -33.16 26.39 -15.76
C PHE A 181 -34.50 25.72 -16.09
N ALA A 182 -35.20 26.23 -17.12
CA ALA A 182 -36.44 25.66 -17.63
C ALA A 182 -36.34 25.50 -19.16
N VAL A 183 -36.67 24.32 -19.68
CA VAL A 183 -36.63 24.01 -21.12
C VAL A 183 -38.01 23.63 -21.61
N ASP A 184 -38.42 24.20 -22.74
CA ASP A 184 -39.65 23.84 -23.43
C ASP A 184 -39.37 23.26 -24.84
N LYS A 185 -40.26 22.39 -25.32
CA LYS A 185 -40.03 21.45 -26.45
C LYS A 185 -39.75 22.09 -27.81
N SER A 186 -39.96 23.41 -27.98
CA SER A 186 -39.87 24.10 -29.28
C SER A 186 -38.64 24.99 -29.48
N PHE A 187 -37.72 25.10 -28.51
CA PHE A 187 -36.58 26.02 -28.61
C PHE A 187 -35.22 25.30 -28.56
N HIS A 188 -34.40 25.47 -29.61
CA HIS A 188 -33.00 25.07 -29.63
C HIS A 188 -32.19 26.08 -28.80
N ASN A 189 -32.18 25.92 -27.48
CA ASN A 189 -31.45 26.81 -26.58
C ASN A 189 -29.94 26.48 -26.62
N SER A 190 -29.12 27.46 -27.00
CA SER A 190 -27.67 27.40 -26.87
C SER A 190 -27.25 27.85 -25.48
N LEU A 191 -26.45 27.00 -24.80
CA LEU A 191 -25.89 27.29 -23.48
C LEU A 191 -24.78 28.35 -23.61
N PHE A 192 -25.15 29.64 -23.58
CA PHE A 192 -24.17 30.71 -23.42
C PHE A 192 -23.96 30.99 -21.92
N GLY A 193 -23.07 30.20 -21.30
CA GLY A 193 -22.51 30.50 -19.99
C GLY A 193 -21.46 31.59 -20.11
N LYS A 194 -21.63 32.71 -19.41
CA LYS A 194 -20.59 33.73 -19.25
C LYS A 194 -19.57 33.21 -18.25
N TRP A 195 -18.41 32.76 -18.72
CA TRP A 195 -17.26 32.42 -17.88
C TRP A 195 -16.67 33.72 -17.33
N GLU A 196 -17.23 34.26 -16.25
CA GLU A 196 -16.61 35.40 -15.58
C GLU A 196 -15.27 34.94 -15.00
N ARG A 197 -14.19 35.57 -15.49
CA ARG A 197 -12.81 35.30 -15.07
C ARG A 197 -12.62 35.68 -13.61
N THR A 198 -12.92 34.80 -12.68
CA THR A 198 -12.44 34.87 -11.30
C THR A 198 -11.14 34.08 -11.18
N LEU A 199 -10.16 34.39 -12.04
CA LEU A 199 -8.86 33.69 -12.14
C LEU A 199 -7.73 34.39 -11.36
N LEU A 200 -8.02 35.27 -10.39
CA LEU A 200 -6.96 36.08 -9.77
C LEU A 200 -6.85 36.07 -8.24
N LEU A 201 -7.58 35.22 -7.51
CA LEU A 201 -7.34 35.06 -6.06
C LEU A 201 -7.53 33.60 -5.64
N TRP A 202 -6.58 32.73 -6.00
CA TRP A 202 -6.34 31.50 -5.27
C TRP A 202 -5.28 31.80 -4.20
N PRO A 203 -5.64 31.94 -2.91
CA PRO A 203 -4.65 31.83 -1.86
C PRO A 203 -4.29 30.36 -1.71
N LEU A 204 -3.02 30.04 -1.97
CA LEU A 204 -2.40 28.83 -1.47
C LEU A 204 -2.41 28.90 0.06
N ALA A 205 -3.26 28.10 0.70
CA ALA A 205 -3.19 27.76 2.11
C ALA A 205 -3.60 26.30 2.28
#